data_AF-A0A8T2UWP1-F1
#
_entry.id   AF-A0A8T2UWP1-F1
#
_cell.length_a   1.000
_cell.length_b   1.000
_cell.length_c   1.000
_cell.angle_alpha   90.00
_cell.angle_beta   90.00
_cell.angle_gamma   90.00
#
_symmetry.space_group_name_H-M   'P 1'
#
loop_
_entity.id
_entity.type
_entity.pdbx_description
1 polymer ?
#
loop_
_entity_poly.entity_id
_entity_poly.type
_entity_poly.pdbx_seq_one_letter_code
_entity_poly.pdbx_strand_id
1 'polypeptide(L)'
;MIEAERLLLIEALKDSSNDRFLLLSDSCVPLYNFSFVYNYIMSTPKSFLDSFTDVKESRYNPKMAPIILKNKWRKGSQWFALKRDHAAVVASDAVVFPIFRKFCKRRPLLDSWRQKHLTGDPSKQHNCIPDEHYVQTLLAMKGLESEIERRTLTYTLWNQTNKEYEGAGWHPVTFKSADVDSELIGKIKAIMSVYYETEYRREWCSKNGTAQPCFLFARKFTRGAALGLLNQNIWNT
;
A
#
# COMPACT_ATOMS: atom_id res chain seq x y z
N MET A 1 11.66 5.83 -4.09
CA MET A 1 10.51 5.68 -3.18
C MET A 1 10.85 4.69 -2.07
N ILE A 2 11.03 3.39 -2.35
CA ILE A 2 11.39 2.39 -1.32
C ILE A 2 12.63 2.73 -0.48
N GLU A 3 13.65 3.39 -1.06
CA GLU A 3 14.83 3.84 -0.32
C GLU A 3 14.48 4.93 0.70
N ALA A 4 13.60 5.87 0.33
CA ALA A 4 13.13 6.91 1.24
C ALA A 4 12.30 6.31 2.38
N GLU A 5 11.40 5.36 2.09
CA GLU A 5 10.63 4.63 3.12
C GLU A 5 11.55 3.92 4.11
N ARG A 6 12.59 3.26 3.62
CA ARG A 6 13.59 2.60 4.48
C ARG A 6 14.34 3.59 5.36
N LEU A 7 14.78 4.73 4.80
CA LEU A 7 15.47 5.76 5.57
C LEU A 7 14.57 6.37 6.65
N LEU A 8 13.29 6.60 6.35
CA LEU A 8 12.29 7.04 7.33
C LEU A 8 12.13 6.02 8.48
N LEU A 9 12.07 4.73 8.16
CA LEU A 9 12.01 3.67 9.18
C LEU A 9 13.29 3.62 10.02
N ILE A 10 14.48 3.69 9.40
CA ILE A 10 15.76 3.72 10.11
C ILE A 10 15.80 4.87 11.12
N GLU A 11 15.38 6.06 10.70
CA GLU A 11 15.37 7.23 11.57
C GLU A 11 14.36 7.07 12.71
N ALA A 12 13.12 6.67 12.40
CA ALA A 12 12.07 6.49 13.40
C ALA A 12 12.40 5.37 14.41
N LEU A 13 13.16 4.35 14.00
CA LEU A 13 13.59 3.25 14.88
C LEU A 13 14.63 3.68 15.93
N LYS A 14 15.30 4.82 15.77
CA LYS A 14 16.24 5.33 16.77
C LYS A 14 15.56 5.63 18.11
N ASP A 15 14.30 6.03 18.07
CA ASP A 15 13.48 6.18 19.27
C ASP A 15 12.95 4.81 19.70
N SER A 16 13.33 4.38 20.90
CA SER A 16 12.89 3.11 21.48
C SER A 16 11.42 3.09 21.87
N SER A 17 10.77 4.26 22.02
CA SER A 17 9.35 4.38 22.35
C SER A 17 8.42 4.18 21.14
N ASN A 18 8.96 4.20 19.91
CA ASN A 18 8.18 3.96 18.71
C ASN A 18 7.86 2.46 18.53
N ASP A 19 6.60 2.08 18.78
CA ASP A 19 6.12 0.70 18.65
C ASP A 19 5.41 0.39 17.32
N ARG A 20 4.89 1.41 16.65
CA ARG A 20 4.11 1.30 15.42
C ARG A 20 4.57 2.33 14.40
N PHE A 21 4.72 1.90 13.15
CA PHE A 21 5.29 2.68 12.05
C PHE A 21 4.27 2.74 10.93
N LEU A 22 3.64 3.90 10.74
CA LEU A 22 2.62 4.12 9.72
C LEU A 22 3.20 4.94 8.58
N LEU A 23 2.98 4.50 7.34
CA LEU A 23 3.29 5.30 6.16
C LEU A 23 2.02 6.02 5.70
N LEU A 24 2.09 7.36 5.60
CA LEU A 24 1.01 8.23 5.13
C LEU A 24 1.57 9.29 4.18
N SER A 25 0.69 9.97 3.44
CA SER A 25 1.03 11.13 2.60
C SER A 25 0.25 12.38 3.01
N ASP A 26 0.68 13.53 2.49
CA ASP A 26 0.02 14.83 2.55
C ASP A 26 -1.46 14.87 2.12
N SER A 27 -1.90 13.81 1.46
CA SER A 27 -3.20 13.66 0.82
C SER A 27 -4.00 12.50 1.43
N CYS A 28 -3.52 11.97 2.56
CA CYS A 28 -4.27 11.09 3.44
C CYS A 28 -5.04 11.93 4.47
N VAL A 29 -6.25 11.49 4.80
CA VAL A 29 -7.02 12.00 5.94
C VAL A 29 -7.27 10.84 6.92
N PRO A 30 -7.26 11.09 8.25
CA PRO A 30 -7.78 10.09 9.19
C PRO A 30 -9.25 9.81 8.87
N LEU A 31 -9.82 8.71 9.39
CA LEU A 31 -11.26 8.44 9.36
C LEU A 31 -11.88 8.46 10.76
N TYR A 32 -11.05 8.46 11.80
CA TYR A 32 -11.50 8.45 13.18
C TYR A 32 -10.59 9.37 14.01
N ASN A 33 -11.03 9.72 15.22
CA ASN A 33 -10.17 10.44 16.15
C ASN A 33 -8.93 9.63 16.54
N PHE A 34 -7.92 10.33 17.08
CA PHE A 34 -6.64 9.72 17.43
C PHE A 34 -6.79 8.56 18.41
N SER A 35 -7.60 8.70 19.46
CA SER A 35 -7.79 7.66 20.48
C SER A 35 -8.32 6.36 19.87
N PHE A 36 -9.28 6.44 18.95
CA PHE A 36 -9.77 5.27 18.23
C PHE A 36 -8.67 4.62 17.38
N VAL A 37 -7.97 5.42 16.57
CA VAL A 37 -6.89 4.92 15.69
C VAL A 37 -5.76 4.26 16.50
N TYR A 38 -5.33 4.93 17.57
CA TYR A 38 -4.30 4.44 18.49
C TYR A 38 -4.72 3.10 19.11
N ASN A 39 -5.90 3.05 19.74
CA ASN A 39 -6.40 1.83 20.38
C ASN A 39 -6.57 0.69 19.38
N TYR A 40 -7.05 0.98 18.16
CA TYR A 40 -7.19 -0.03 17.11
C TYR A 40 -5.84 -0.67 16.78
N ILE A 41 -4.84 0.14 16.43
CA ILE A 41 -3.54 -0.35 15.95
C ILE A 41 -2.71 -0.98 17.08
N MET A 42 -2.75 -0.42 18.28
CA MET A 42 -2.00 -0.92 19.43
C MET A 42 -2.58 -2.23 19.98
N SER A 43 -3.87 -2.48 19.77
CA SER A 43 -4.55 -3.63 20.38
C SER A 43 -4.36 -4.96 19.65
N THR A 44 -3.62 -4.99 18.53
CA THR A 44 -3.25 -6.21 17.82
C THR A 44 -1.73 -6.39 17.85
N PRO A 45 -1.23 -7.65 17.97
CA PRO A 45 0.20 -7.93 17.84
C PRO A 45 0.67 -7.95 16.38
N LYS A 46 -0.25 -7.90 15.40
CA LYS A 46 0.08 -8.02 13.97
C LYS A 46 0.33 -6.67 13.32
N SER A 47 1.12 -6.68 12.24
CA SER A 47 1.20 -5.54 11.32
C SER A 47 0.03 -5.54 10.33
N PHE A 48 -0.32 -4.38 9.79
CA PHE A 48 -1.23 -4.26 8.66
C PHE A 48 -0.44 -3.99 7.39
N LEU A 49 -0.38 -4.99 6.52
CA LEU A 49 0.31 -4.91 5.25
C LEU A 49 -0.53 -5.62 4.20
N ASP A 50 -0.99 -4.85 3.24
CA ASP A 50 -1.66 -5.43 2.08
C ASP A 50 -0.69 -6.32 1.32
N SER A 51 -1.05 -7.59 1.09
CA SER A 51 -0.16 -8.60 0.50
C SER A 51 -0.97 -9.71 -0.15
N PHE A 52 -0.78 -9.90 -1.46
CA PHE A 52 -1.42 -10.94 -2.27
C PHE A 52 -0.56 -11.37 -3.46
N THR A 53 -0.90 -12.50 -4.06
CA THR A 53 -0.19 -13.02 -5.24
C THR A 53 -0.48 -12.18 -6.48
N ASP A 54 0.58 -11.78 -7.18
CA ASP A 54 0.51 -11.05 -8.46
C ASP A 54 0.32 -12.02 -9.63
N VAL A 55 -0.94 -12.39 -9.92
CA VAL A 55 -1.27 -13.35 -10.99
C VAL A 55 -1.56 -12.68 -12.34
N LYS A 56 -2.00 -11.41 -12.34
CA LYS A 56 -2.53 -10.75 -13.54
C LYS A 56 -1.51 -9.92 -14.31
N GLU A 57 -0.52 -9.31 -13.64
CA GLU A 57 0.21 -8.17 -14.23
C GLU A 57 1.66 -8.47 -14.63
N SER A 58 2.12 -9.73 -14.50
CA SER A 58 3.46 -10.20 -14.93
C SER A 58 4.61 -9.23 -14.58
N ARG A 59 4.53 -8.58 -13.42
CA ARG A 59 5.49 -7.54 -12.99
C ARG A 59 6.81 -8.13 -12.48
N TYR A 60 6.81 -9.41 -12.14
CA TYR A 60 8.00 -10.13 -11.70
C TYR A 60 9.03 -10.26 -12.84
N ASN A 61 10.24 -9.79 -12.59
CA ASN A 61 11.39 -9.94 -13.47
C ASN A 61 12.17 -11.23 -13.13
N PRO A 62 12.29 -12.21 -14.04
CA PRO A 62 13.02 -13.45 -13.81
C PRO A 62 14.49 -13.28 -13.40
N LYS A 63 15.12 -12.14 -13.74
CA LYS A 63 16.51 -11.82 -13.33
C LYS A 63 16.65 -11.59 -11.82
N MET A 64 15.55 -11.48 -11.08
CA MET A 64 15.59 -11.43 -9.61
C MET A 64 15.83 -12.80 -8.98
N ALA A 65 15.61 -13.90 -9.73
CA ALA A 65 16.00 -15.23 -9.31
C ALA A 65 17.53 -15.42 -9.37
N PRO A 66 18.12 -16.29 -8.53
CA PRO A 66 17.46 -17.14 -7.52
C PRO A 66 17.17 -16.43 -6.19
N ILE A 67 17.60 -15.18 -6.01
CA ILE A 67 17.55 -14.49 -4.72
C ILE A 67 16.11 -14.20 -4.31
N ILE A 68 15.31 -13.62 -5.19
CA ILE A 68 13.87 -13.40 -4.99
C ILE A 68 13.14 -14.37 -5.90
N LEU A 69 12.63 -15.46 -5.34
CA LEU A 69 11.88 -16.46 -6.08
C LEU A 69 10.48 -15.96 -6.45
N LYS A 70 9.97 -16.37 -7.62
CA LYS A 70 8.64 -15.97 -8.13
C LYS A 70 7.50 -16.33 -7.16
N ASN A 71 7.59 -17.46 -6.46
CA ASN A 71 6.57 -17.88 -5.48
C ASN A 71 6.53 -17.01 -4.21
N LYS A 72 7.61 -16.27 -3.93
CA LYS A 72 7.70 -15.28 -2.84
C LYS A 72 7.34 -13.86 -3.28
N TRP A 73 7.16 -13.63 -4.58
CA TRP A 73 6.71 -12.36 -5.10
C TRP A 73 5.30 -12.05 -4.60
N ARG A 74 5.14 -10.88 -3.99
CA ARG A 74 3.86 -10.38 -3.47
C ARG A 74 3.61 -8.98 -3.98
N LYS A 75 2.33 -8.65 -4.14
CA LYS A 75 1.80 -7.32 -4.49
C LYS A 75 0.94 -6.80 -3.34
N GLY A 76 0.88 -5.50 -3.18
CA GLY A 76 -0.07 -4.85 -2.29
C GLY A 76 0.01 -3.33 -2.37
N SER A 77 -0.85 -2.67 -1.62
CA SER A 77 -0.75 -1.24 -1.34
C SER A 77 0.60 -0.87 -0.73
N GLN A 78 1.15 0.27 -1.15
CA GLN A 78 2.33 0.90 -0.53
C GLN A 78 2.09 1.26 0.95
N TRP A 79 0.85 1.57 1.33
CA TRP A 79 0.51 2.11 2.65
C TRP A 79 0.44 1.00 3.71
N PHE A 80 1.37 1.01 4.65
CA PHE A 80 1.49 0.01 5.71
C PHE A 80 1.33 0.62 7.11
N ALA A 81 1.02 -0.24 8.08
CA ALA A 81 1.22 0.00 9.51
C ALA A 81 1.98 -1.18 10.11
N LEU A 82 3.27 -1.00 10.40
CA LEU A 82 4.16 -2.07 10.86
C LEU A 82 4.35 -2.02 12.37
N LYS A 83 4.45 -3.19 13.01
CA LYS A 83 5.08 -3.32 14.33
C LYS A 83 6.58 -3.08 14.23
N ARG A 84 7.20 -2.71 15.35
CA ARG A 84 8.64 -2.42 15.45
C ARG A 84 9.54 -3.49 14.84
N ASP A 85 9.28 -4.77 15.10
CA ASP A 85 10.10 -5.87 14.55
C ASP A 85 10.09 -5.88 13.01
N HIS A 86 8.93 -5.69 12.39
CA HIS A 86 8.81 -5.67 10.94
C HIS A 86 9.45 -4.41 10.34
N ALA A 87 9.33 -3.27 11.00
CA ALA A 87 10.05 -2.06 10.62
C ALA A 87 11.57 -2.28 10.65
N ALA A 88 12.09 -2.94 11.70
CA ALA A 88 13.50 -3.28 11.81
C ALA A 88 13.97 -4.25 10.71
N VAL A 89 13.14 -5.23 10.34
CA VAL A 89 13.40 -6.13 9.19
C VAL A 89 13.53 -5.34 7.89
N VAL A 90 12.64 -4.37 7.64
CA VAL A 90 12.68 -3.54 6.43
C VAL A 90 13.90 -2.62 6.42
N ALA A 91 14.21 -2.00 7.55
CA ALA A 91 15.34 -1.08 7.73
C ALA A 91 16.69 -1.77 7.51
N SER A 92 16.85 -2.99 8.05
CA SER A 92 18.10 -3.76 8.04
C SER A 92 18.29 -4.65 6.80
N ASP A 93 17.34 -4.69 5.87
CA ASP A 93 17.44 -5.60 4.72
C ASP A 93 18.63 -5.26 3.81
N ALA A 94 19.57 -6.18 3.65
CA ALA A 94 20.71 -6.05 2.75
C ALA A 94 20.63 -6.99 1.53
N VAL A 95 19.54 -7.76 1.39
CA VAL A 95 19.43 -8.85 0.39
C VAL A 95 18.40 -8.51 -0.68
N VAL A 96 17.18 -8.16 -0.28
CA VAL A 96 16.06 -7.97 -1.21
C VAL A 96 16.15 -6.61 -1.90
N PHE A 97 16.46 -5.56 -1.16
CA PHE A 97 16.53 -4.18 -1.65
C PHE A 97 17.55 -3.97 -2.78
N PRO A 98 18.81 -4.46 -2.72
CA PRO A 98 19.73 -4.34 -3.85
C PRO A 98 19.21 -5.00 -5.13
N ILE A 99 18.48 -6.12 -5.01
CA ILE A 99 17.90 -6.83 -6.15
C ILE A 99 16.73 -6.04 -6.74
N PHE A 100 15.84 -5.49 -5.91
CA PHE A 100 14.82 -4.55 -6.36
C PHE A 100 15.45 -3.33 -7.04
N ARG A 101 16.47 -2.71 -6.42
CA ARG A 101 17.19 -1.55 -6.98
C ARG A 101 17.81 -1.86 -8.34
N LYS A 102 18.28 -3.09 -8.57
CA LYS A 102 18.90 -3.51 -9.83
C LYS A 102 17.87 -3.88 -10.90
N PHE A 103 16.85 -4.67 -10.57
CA PHE A 103 16.01 -5.34 -11.56
C PHE A 103 14.53 -4.92 -11.57
N CYS A 104 14.02 -4.33 -10.50
CA CYS A 104 12.66 -3.77 -10.45
C CYS A 104 12.68 -2.35 -11.00
N LYS A 105 12.54 -2.23 -12.31
CA LYS A 105 12.51 -0.94 -13.02
C LYS A 105 11.13 -0.72 -13.63
N ARG A 106 10.62 0.50 -13.53
CA ARG A 106 9.43 0.90 -14.27
C ARG A 106 9.79 0.96 -15.76
N ARG A 107 8.90 0.50 -16.64
CA ARG A 107 9.07 0.75 -18.08
C ARG A 107 8.98 2.27 -18.30
N PRO A 108 9.90 2.88 -19.07
CA PRO A 108 9.73 4.26 -19.49
C PRO A 108 8.38 4.40 -20.19
N LEU A 109 7.61 5.45 -19.86
CA LEU A 109 6.50 5.86 -20.72
C LEU A 109 7.13 6.28 -22.04
N LEU A 110 6.89 5.50 -23.09
CA LEU A 110 7.49 5.76 -24.38
C LEU A 110 6.68 6.85 -25.09
N ASP A 111 7.26 8.04 -25.19
CA ASP A 111 6.92 8.94 -26.29
C ASP A 111 7.50 8.31 -27.58
N SER A 112 6.69 8.29 -28.64
CA SER A 112 6.95 7.60 -29.92
C SER A 112 8.31 7.93 -30.56
N TRP A 113 8.89 9.09 -30.26
CA TRP A 113 10.23 9.50 -30.72
C TRP A 113 11.39 8.74 -30.04
N ARG A 114 11.25 8.35 -28.77
CA ARG A 114 12.32 7.65 -28.01
C ARG A 114 12.36 6.14 -28.30
N GLN A 115 11.34 5.61 -28.97
CA GLN A 115 11.29 4.20 -29.39
C GLN A 115 12.38 3.85 -30.41
N LYS A 116 12.76 4.82 -31.26
CA LYS A 116 13.80 4.63 -32.28
C LYS A 116 15.24 4.48 -31.73
N HIS A 117 15.48 4.79 -30.45
CA HIS A 117 16.83 4.81 -29.88
C HIS A 117 17.04 3.81 -28.72
N LEU A 118 16.08 2.92 -28.46
CA LEU A 118 16.24 1.87 -27.46
C LEU A 118 16.77 0.59 -28.10
N THR A 119 18.05 0.30 -27.85
CA THR A 119 18.74 -0.95 -28.21
C THR A 119 18.38 -2.07 -27.23
N GLY A 120 17.12 -2.49 -27.21
CA GLY A 120 16.69 -3.60 -26.36
C GLY A 120 15.29 -4.09 -26.71
N ASP A 121 15.12 -5.42 -26.68
CA ASP A 121 13.85 -6.09 -26.91
C ASP A 121 12.78 -5.62 -25.89
N PRO A 122 11.73 -4.89 -26.33
CA PRO A 122 10.69 -4.35 -25.45
C PRO A 122 9.91 -5.44 -24.71
N SER A 123 9.88 -6.67 -25.25
CA SER A 123 9.20 -7.82 -24.64
C SER A 123 9.89 -8.28 -23.34
N LYS A 124 11.17 -7.94 -23.15
CA LYS A 124 11.98 -8.34 -21.98
C LYS A 124 12.00 -7.31 -20.84
N GLN A 125 11.38 -6.15 -21.00
CA GLN A 125 11.28 -5.16 -19.92
C GLN A 125 10.08 -5.52 -19.03
N HIS A 126 10.23 -5.66 -17.72
CA HIS A 126 9.08 -5.87 -16.83
C HIS A 126 8.70 -4.56 -16.18
N ASN A 127 7.42 -4.17 -16.22
CA ASN A 127 6.97 -2.94 -15.58
C ASN A 127 6.80 -3.15 -14.07
N CYS A 128 7.89 -3.05 -13.33
CA CYS A 128 7.90 -3.31 -11.90
C CYS A 128 7.65 -2.02 -11.10
N ILE A 129 6.76 -2.09 -10.10
CA ILE A 129 6.41 -0.98 -9.20
C ILE A 129 6.97 -1.29 -7.80
N PRO A 130 8.19 -0.85 -7.45
CA PRO A 130 8.89 -1.37 -6.27
C PRO A 130 8.14 -1.12 -4.95
N ASP A 131 7.50 0.03 -4.81
CA ASP A 131 6.74 0.47 -3.64
C ASP A 131 5.46 -0.35 -3.39
N GLU A 132 4.92 -1.04 -4.39
CA GLU A 132 3.76 -1.93 -4.25
C GLU A 132 4.14 -3.41 -4.06
N HIS A 133 5.43 -3.72 -3.93
CA HIS A 133 5.92 -5.11 -3.93
C HIS A 133 7.04 -5.39 -2.92
N TYR A 134 7.88 -4.41 -2.61
CA TYR A 134 9.11 -4.62 -1.85
C TYR A 134 8.87 -5.14 -0.43
N VAL A 135 8.09 -4.42 0.38
CA VAL A 135 7.85 -4.78 1.79
C VAL A 135 7.12 -6.12 1.90
N GLN A 136 6.11 -6.33 1.05
CA GLN A 136 5.34 -7.57 0.99
C GLN A 136 6.22 -8.77 0.65
N THR A 137 7.05 -8.63 -0.39
CA THR A 137 7.95 -9.68 -0.84
C THR A 137 9.02 -9.98 0.21
N LEU A 138 9.58 -8.94 0.85
CA LEU A 138 10.56 -9.10 1.92
C LEU A 138 10.00 -9.90 3.10
N LEU A 139 8.82 -9.54 3.62
CA LEU A 139 8.21 -10.28 4.74
C LEU A 139 7.84 -11.71 4.34
N ALA A 140 7.37 -11.94 3.10
CA ALA A 140 7.10 -13.28 2.58
C ALA A 140 8.36 -14.16 2.45
N MET A 141 9.49 -13.56 2.07
CA MET A 141 10.79 -14.24 2.04
C MET A 141 11.31 -14.56 3.44
N LYS A 142 11.00 -13.72 4.43
CA LYS A 142 11.35 -13.95 5.85
C LYS A 142 10.40 -14.91 6.56
N GLY A 143 9.31 -15.35 5.92
CA GLY A 143 8.33 -16.25 6.52
C GLY A 143 7.40 -15.57 7.53
N LEU A 144 7.28 -14.24 7.48
CA LEU A 144 6.53 -13.42 8.44
C LEU A 144 5.08 -13.14 7.99
N GLU A 145 4.55 -13.91 7.03
CA GLU A 145 3.19 -13.70 6.50
C GLU A 145 2.09 -14.00 7.52
N SER A 146 2.34 -14.86 8.51
CA SER A 146 1.40 -15.16 9.60
C SER A 146 1.30 -14.02 10.64
N GLU A 147 2.29 -13.13 10.67
CA GLU A 147 2.38 -11.99 11.60
C GLU A 147 1.76 -10.70 11.04
N ILE A 148 1.14 -10.78 9.85
CA ILE A 148 0.46 -9.66 9.22
C ILE A 148 -1.04 -9.94 9.06
N GLU A 149 -1.83 -8.89 9.26
CA GLU A 149 -3.15 -8.77 8.65
C GLU A 149 -2.94 -8.39 7.19
N ARG A 150 -3.36 -9.27 6.27
CA ARG A 150 -3.12 -9.16 4.82
C ARG A 150 -4.04 -8.14 4.15
N ARG A 151 -4.02 -6.91 4.69
CA ARG A 151 -4.77 -5.74 4.26
C ARG A 151 -4.10 -4.44 4.73
N THR A 152 -4.37 -3.35 4.02
CA THR A 152 -3.98 -2.00 4.45
C THR A 152 -5.08 -1.36 5.30
N LEU A 153 -4.70 -0.37 6.11
CA LEU A 153 -5.64 0.50 6.85
C LEU A 153 -6.01 1.77 6.06
N THR A 154 -5.47 1.95 4.85
CA THR A 154 -5.66 3.17 4.06
C THR A 154 -6.54 2.88 2.84
N TYR A 155 -7.75 3.44 2.83
CA TYR A 155 -8.69 3.33 1.73
C TYR A 155 -8.20 4.11 0.50
N THR A 156 -8.29 3.47 -0.68
CA THR A 156 -8.05 4.09 -1.98
C THR A 156 -9.18 3.75 -2.93
N LEU A 157 -9.78 4.76 -3.56
CA LEU A 157 -10.75 4.55 -4.63
C LEU A 157 -10.02 4.49 -5.99
N TRP A 158 -10.24 3.42 -6.74
CA TRP A 158 -9.76 3.27 -8.11
C TRP A 158 -10.93 3.26 -9.07
N ASN A 159 -10.91 4.12 -10.09
CA ASN A 159 -11.95 4.10 -11.11
C ASN A 159 -11.71 2.94 -12.08
N GLN A 160 -12.60 1.95 -12.07
CA GLN A 160 -12.50 0.77 -12.93
C GLN A 160 -13.40 0.83 -14.17
N THR A 161 -14.17 1.91 -14.39
CA THR A 161 -15.16 1.97 -15.49
C THR A 161 -14.58 2.24 -16.88
N ASN A 162 -13.32 2.70 -17.00
CA ASN A 162 -12.68 2.91 -18.31
C ASN A 162 -11.72 1.77 -18.69
N LYS A 163 -12.19 0.53 -18.65
CA LYS A 163 -11.40 -0.64 -19.13
C LYS A 163 -11.40 -0.77 -20.66
N GLU A 164 -12.34 -0.15 -21.37
CA GLU A 164 -12.51 -0.31 -22.82
C GLU A 164 -11.85 0.79 -23.68
N TYR A 165 -11.50 1.93 -23.10
CA TYR A 165 -10.73 2.97 -23.77
C TYR A 165 -9.58 3.37 -22.85
N GLU A 166 -8.34 3.27 -23.35
CA GLU A 166 -7.07 3.69 -22.75
C GLU A 166 -7.22 4.75 -21.63
N GLY A 167 -7.35 4.34 -20.37
CA GLY A 167 -7.65 5.33 -19.33
C GLY A 167 -7.92 4.87 -17.90
N ALA A 168 -7.64 3.61 -17.52
CA ALA A 168 -7.50 3.30 -16.10
C ALA A 168 -6.20 3.96 -15.60
N GLY A 169 -6.32 5.11 -14.94
CA GLY A 169 -5.16 5.89 -14.48
C GLY A 169 -4.24 5.07 -13.58
N TRP A 170 -2.93 5.33 -13.66
CA TRP A 170 -1.89 4.78 -12.77
C TRP A 170 -2.02 5.26 -11.31
N HIS A 171 -3.07 6.02 -11.01
CA HIS A 171 -3.28 6.69 -9.74
C HIS A 171 -4.74 6.55 -9.32
N PRO A 172 -5.00 6.42 -8.00
CA PRO A 172 -6.35 6.41 -7.48
C PRO A 172 -7.03 7.77 -7.71
N VAL A 173 -8.36 7.76 -7.61
CA VAL A 173 -9.19 8.96 -7.69
C VAL A 173 -8.73 9.97 -6.65
N THR A 174 -8.68 11.24 -7.06
CA THR A 174 -8.41 12.36 -6.17
C THR A 174 -9.71 13.10 -5.87
N PHE A 175 -10.17 13.03 -4.62
CA PHE A 175 -11.36 13.70 -4.13
C PHE A 175 -11.12 15.22 -4.03
N LYS A 176 -11.96 15.99 -4.70
CA LYS A 176 -12.03 17.46 -4.65
C LYS A 176 -13.08 17.90 -3.65
N SER A 177 -13.14 19.20 -3.34
CA SER A 177 -14.09 19.74 -2.35
C SER A 177 -15.55 19.40 -2.64
N ALA A 178 -15.93 19.33 -3.91
CA ALA A 178 -17.29 19.00 -4.33
C ALA A 178 -17.61 17.49 -4.22
N ASP A 179 -16.58 16.63 -4.11
CA ASP A 179 -16.76 15.18 -4.08
C ASP A 179 -16.94 14.66 -2.64
N VAL A 180 -16.83 15.52 -1.62
CA VAL A 180 -16.62 15.11 -0.24
C VAL A 180 -17.68 15.67 0.71
N ASP A 181 -18.43 14.74 1.30
CA ASP A 181 -19.45 14.98 2.31
C ASP A 181 -19.43 13.88 3.40
N SER A 182 -20.29 14.04 4.40
CA SER A 182 -20.46 13.07 5.48
C SER A 182 -20.95 11.70 4.99
N GLU A 183 -21.70 11.66 3.88
CA GLU A 183 -22.24 10.42 3.33
C GLU A 183 -21.13 9.56 2.72
N LEU A 184 -20.23 10.14 1.92
CA LEU A 184 -19.05 9.47 1.39
C LEU A 184 -18.19 8.90 2.52
N ILE A 185 -17.92 9.70 3.55
CA ILE A 185 -17.11 9.26 4.69
C ILE A 185 -17.81 8.13 5.44
N GLY A 186 -19.13 8.24 5.65
CA GLY A 186 -19.95 7.17 6.23
C GLY A 186 -19.86 5.87 5.43
N LYS A 187 -19.93 5.93 4.09
CA LYS A 187 -19.77 4.77 3.21
C LYS A 187 -18.40 4.12 3.33
N ILE A 188 -17.33 4.92 3.42
CA ILE A 188 -15.97 4.39 3.61
C ILE A 188 -15.84 3.72 4.99
N LYS A 189 -16.36 4.36 6.05
CA LYS A 189 -16.38 3.82 7.43
C LYS A 189 -17.16 2.51 7.53
N ALA A 190 -18.22 2.34 6.74
CA ALA A 190 -19.06 1.15 6.73
C ALA A 190 -18.42 -0.08 6.05
N ILE A 191 -17.22 0.04 5.46
CA ILE A 191 -16.56 -1.10 4.81
C ILE A 191 -15.99 -2.06 5.86
N MET A 192 -16.63 -3.23 6.00
CA MET A 192 -16.26 -4.29 6.95
C MET A 192 -15.47 -5.46 6.33
N SER A 193 -15.28 -5.47 4.99
CA SER A 193 -14.44 -6.47 4.33
C SER A 193 -13.74 -5.94 3.09
N VAL A 194 -12.61 -6.56 2.74
CA VAL A 194 -11.84 -6.28 1.52
C VAL A 194 -11.80 -7.54 0.66
N TYR A 195 -12.07 -7.41 -0.64
CA TYR A 195 -12.04 -8.55 -1.57
C TYR A 195 -10.82 -8.49 -2.48
N TYR A 196 -10.05 -9.57 -2.49
CA TYR A 196 -8.85 -9.78 -3.28
C TYR A 196 -9.16 -10.69 -4.47
N GLU A 197 -9.44 -10.07 -5.61
CA GLU A 197 -9.89 -10.77 -6.81
C GLU A 197 -8.87 -11.82 -7.31
N THR A 198 -7.57 -11.55 -7.18
CA THR A 198 -6.51 -12.46 -7.64
C THR A 198 -6.41 -13.76 -6.84
N GLU A 199 -6.92 -13.76 -5.62
CA GLU A 199 -6.88 -14.91 -4.70
C GLU A 199 -8.27 -15.45 -4.39
N TYR A 200 -9.32 -14.85 -4.96
CA TYR A 200 -10.72 -15.11 -4.59
C TYR A 200 -10.94 -15.08 -3.06
N ARG A 201 -10.21 -14.19 -2.38
CA ARG A 201 -10.14 -14.12 -0.92
C ARG A 201 -10.89 -12.90 -0.42
N ARG A 202 -11.72 -13.07 0.62
CA ARG A 202 -12.36 -11.97 1.33
C ARG A 202 -11.78 -11.86 2.74
N GLU A 203 -11.20 -10.72 3.03
CA GLU A 203 -10.72 -10.38 4.37
C GLU A 203 -11.82 -9.67 5.14
N TRP A 204 -12.33 -10.32 6.17
CA TRP A 204 -13.27 -9.72 7.11
C TRP A 204 -12.49 -9.01 8.22
N CYS A 205 -12.70 -7.71 8.34
CA CYS A 205 -12.01 -6.90 9.33
C CYS A 205 -12.66 -7.13 10.69
N SER A 206 -11.96 -7.86 11.55
CA SER A 206 -12.47 -8.23 12.86
C SER A 206 -11.34 -8.28 13.88
N LYS A 207 -11.73 -8.18 15.15
CA LYS A 207 -10.86 -8.37 16.30
C LYS A 207 -11.57 -9.31 17.26
N ASN A 208 -10.96 -10.46 17.55
CA ASN A 208 -11.52 -11.49 18.44
C ASN A 208 -12.98 -11.86 18.09
N GLY A 209 -13.29 -11.96 16.80
CA GLY A 209 -14.64 -12.28 16.30
C GLY A 209 -15.62 -11.10 16.25
N THR A 210 -15.28 -9.94 16.82
CA THR A 210 -16.09 -8.72 16.69
C THR A 210 -15.73 -7.98 15.41
N ALA A 211 -16.72 -7.64 14.59
CA ALA A 211 -16.53 -6.84 13.39
C ALA A 211 -15.91 -5.47 13.71
N GLN A 212 -15.05 -4.99 12.83
CA GLN A 212 -14.32 -3.73 12.96
C GLN A 212 -14.21 -3.03 11.59
N PRO A 213 -14.09 -1.70 11.55
CA PRO A 213 -13.76 -0.98 10.31
C PRO A 213 -12.49 -1.50 9.65
N CYS A 214 -12.51 -1.63 8.32
CA CYS A 214 -11.31 -2.02 7.57
C CYS A 214 -10.29 -0.89 7.43
N PHE A 215 -10.75 0.35 7.33
CA PHE A 215 -9.91 1.49 7.02
C PHE A 215 -9.94 2.50 8.16
N LEU A 216 -8.77 3.00 8.54
CA LEU A 216 -8.59 4.08 9.52
C LEU A 216 -8.17 5.39 8.86
N PHE A 217 -7.72 5.32 7.60
CA PHE A 217 -7.31 6.46 6.79
C PHE A 217 -7.94 6.34 5.40
N ALA A 218 -8.06 7.45 4.68
CA ALA A 218 -8.49 7.47 3.29
C ALA A 218 -7.62 8.41 2.45
N ARG A 219 -7.50 8.10 1.16
CA ARG A 219 -6.78 8.90 0.16
C ARG A 219 -7.41 8.73 -1.24
N LYS A 220 -7.22 9.63 -2.19
CA LYS A 220 -6.36 10.84 -2.17
C LYS A 220 -7.22 12.09 -2.07
N PHE A 221 -7.01 12.94 -1.08
CA PHE A 221 -7.78 14.17 -0.90
C PHE A 221 -6.95 15.38 -1.33
N THR A 222 -7.58 16.31 -2.05
CA THR A 222 -7.01 17.67 -2.22
C THR A 222 -7.03 18.43 -0.91
N ARG A 223 -6.22 19.49 -0.79
CA ARG A 223 -6.27 20.41 0.36
C ARG A 223 -7.68 20.98 0.60
N GLY A 224 -8.37 21.38 -0.47
CA GLY A 224 -9.73 21.91 -0.37
C GLY A 224 -10.73 20.87 0.17
N ALA A 225 -10.61 19.61 -0.27
CA ALA A 225 -11.43 18.52 0.23
C ALA A 225 -11.17 18.23 1.72
N ALA A 226 -9.89 18.17 2.12
CA ALA A 226 -9.51 17.94 3.51
C ALA A 226 -10.01 19.06 4.45
N LEU A 227 -9.92 20.32 4.01
CA LEU A 227 -10.47 21.46 4.76
C LEU A 227 -12.01 21.39 4.86
N GLY A 228 -12.69 20.98 3.80
CA GLY A 228 -14.14 20.76 3.81
C GLY A 228 -14.56 19.75 4.88
N LEU A 229 -13.80 18.67 5.05
CA LEU A 229 -14.06 17.66 6.08
C LEU A 229 -13.89 18.17 7.51
N LEU A 230 -12.88 19.00 7.75
CA LEU A 230 -12.65 19.58 9.09
C LEU A 230 -13.84 20.42 9.54
N ASN A 231 -14.46 21.17 8.63
CA ASN A 231 -15.62 22.01 8.94
C ASN A 231 -16.90 21.20 9.21
N GLN A 232 -16.95 19.94 8.77
CA GLN A 232 -18.11 19.05 8.94
C GLN A 232 -18.08 18.25 10.25
N ASN A 233 -17.06 18.41 11.11
CA ASN A 233 -16.94 17.73 12.42
C ASN A 233 -17.07 16.19 12.38
N ILE A 234 -16.63 15.56 11.29
CA ILE A 234 -16.77 14.11 11.05
C ILE A 234 -15.98 13.19 12.02
N TRP A 235 -15.20 13.79 12.93
CA TRP A 235 -14.36 13.10 13.93
C TRP A 235 -14.98 13.04 15.34
N ASN A 236 -16.13 13.69 15.55
CA ASN A 236 -16.81 13.76 16.85
C ASN A 236 -17.80 12.62 17.09
N THR A 237 -17.80 11.60 16.23
CA THR A 237 -18.58 10.36 16.32
C THR A 237 -17.67 9.15 16.22
#